data_AF-A0A7L2B5R9-F1
#
_entry.id   AF-A0A7L2B5R9-F1
#
_cell.length_a   1.000
_cell.length_b   1.000
_cell.length_c   1.000
_cell.angle_alpha   90.00
_cell.angle_beta   90.00
_cell.angle_gamma   90.00
#
_symmetry.space_group_name_H-M   'P 1'
#
loop_
_entity.id
_entity.type
_entity.pdbx_description
1 polymer ?
#
loop_
_entity_poly.entity_id
_entity_poly.type
_entity_poly.pdbx_seq_one_letter_code
_entity_poly.pdbx_strand_id
1 'polypeptide(L)'
;MIVILLVSMSMVLYSGCQELEQPAFLPELLNAPQQLLNNATFFNGIFQNVESVALFFDCLGSHFTWLQSIFTNFPALLNFVNKMKCITGYCPRDFEDYGCSCRFEMEGLPVDEADNCCFQHRKCYEEAMEMDCTWDPSKISTDISCSTENLTC
;
A
#
# COMPACT_ATOMS: atom_id res chain seq x y z
N MET A 1 10.96 59.99 -14.93
CA MET A 1 10.50 58.86 -15.76
C MET A 1 11.43 57.68 -15.54
N ILE A 2 11.11 56.82 -14.58
CA ILE A 2 11.77 55.52 -14.43
C ILE A 2 10.65 54.49 -14.34
N VAL A 3 10.58 53.66 -15.36
CA VAL A 3 9.57 52.63 -15.60
C VAL A 3 9.88 51.45 -14.67
N ILE A 4 8.96 51.14 -13.76
CA ILE A 4 9.03 49.92 -12.95
C ILE A 4 8.52 48.77 -13.82
N LEU A 5 9.46 47.96 -14.33
CA LEU A 5 9.15 46.72 -15.03
C LEU A 5 8.72 45.66 -14.02
N LEU A 6 7.44 45.27 -14.07
CA LEU A 6 6.91 44.09 -13.41
C LEU A 6 7.48 42.85 -14.12
N VAL A 7 8.43 42.17 -13.50
CA VAL A 7 8.83 40.82 -13.90
C VAL A 7 7.88 39.85 -13.22
N SER A 8 6.92 39.34 -14.00
CA SER A 8 6.09 38.21 -13.64
C SER A 8 6.96 36.97 -13.43
N MET A 9 7.26 36.63 -12.18
CA MET A 9 7.78 35.31 -11.83
C MET A 9 6.61 34.34 -11.80
N SER A 10 6.38 33.65 -12.91
CA SER A 10 5.56 32.44 -12.93
C SER A 10 6.20 31.43 -11.97
N MET A 11 5.57 31.22 -10.81
CA MET A 11 5.87 30.10 -9.92
C MET A 11 5.42 28.81 -10.62
N VAL A 12 6.26 28.30 -11.51
CA VAL A 12 6.16 26.94 -12.01
C VAL A 12 6.87 26.08 -10.96
N LEU A 13 6.16 25.75 -9.87
CA LEU A 13 6.60 24.75 -8.91
C LEU A 13 6.36 23.37 -9.53
N TYR A 14 7.24 22.96 -10.46
CA TYR A 14 7.35 21.54 -10.81
C TYR A 14 8.21 20.87 -9.74
N SER A 15 7.59 20.58 -8.60
CA SER A 15 8.05 19.53 -7.70
C SER A 15 7.58 18.19 -8.27
N GLY A 16 8.16 17.79 -9.41
CA GLY A 16 7.93 16.45 -9.95
C GLY A 16 8.76 15.46 -9.14
N CYS A 17 8.12 14.41 -8.61
CA CYS A 17 8.85 13.28 -8.04
C CYS A 17 9.76 12.74 -9.14
N GLN A 18 11.07 12.86 -8.95
CA GLN A 18 12.01 12.24 -9.87
C GLN A 18 12.07 10.74 -9.54
N GLU A 19 11.98 9.92 -10.59
CA GLU A 19 12.30 8.50 -10.57
C GLU A 19 13.65 8.31 -9.86
N LEU A 20 13.63 7.69 -8.69
CA LEU A 20 14.85 7.25 -8.03
C LEU A 20 15.26 5.94 -8.69
N GLU A 21 16.49 5.92 -9.19
CA GLU A 21 17.11 4.80 -9.88
C GLU A 21 16.98 3.51 -9.05
N GLN A 22 16.37 2.49 -9.67
CA GLN A 22 16.03 1.22 -9.04
C GLN A 22 17.29 0.54 -8.48
N PRO A 23 17.37 0.29 -7.16
CA PRO A 23 18.48 -0.48 -6.62
C PRO A 23 18.36 -1.92 -7.14
N ALA A 24 19.50 -2.46 -7.57
CA ALA A 24 19.61 -3.84 -8.01
C ALA A 24 18.96 -4.79 -7.00
N PHE A 25 18.07 -5.64 -7.54
CA PHE A 25 17.48 -6.79 -6.87
C PHE A 25 18.50 -7.48 -5.96
N LEU A 26 18.23 -7.51 -4.65
CA LEU A 26 18.92 -8.39 -3.71
C LEU A 26 18.07 -9.66 -3.51
N PRO A 27 18.50 -10.82 -4.02
CA PRO A 27 17.79 -12.08 -3.84
C PRO A 27 18.12 -12.69 -2.47
N GLU A 28 17.53 -12.17 -1.38
CA GLU A 28 17.79 -12.71 -0.04
C GLU A 28 16.54 -13.22 0.71
N LEU A 29 15.32 -13.01 0.21
CA LEU A 29 14.09 -13.43 0.91
C LEU A 29 13.52 -14.79 0.51
N LEU A 30 14.09 -15.46 -0.51
CA LEU A 30 13.73 -16.84 -0.84
C LEU A 30 14.20 -17.86 0.22
N ASN A 31 14.90 -17.42 1.28
CA ASN A 31 15.48 -18.26 2.32
C ASN A 31 14.96 -17.94 3.73
N ALA A 32 13.69 -17.55 3.87
CA ALA A 32 13.06 -17.57 5.19
C ALA A 32 13.06 -19.03 5.72
N PRO A 33 13.56 -19.31 6.94
CA PRO A 33 13.64 -20.67 7.44
C PRO A 33 12.24 -21.27 7.49
N GLN A 34 12.05 -22.47 6.91
CA GLN A 34 10.81 -23.26 7.01
C GLN A 34 10.27 -23.31 8.46
N GLN A 35 11.12 -23.18 9.47
CA GLN A 35 10.74 -23.06 10.89
C GLN A 35 9.82 -21.87 11.24
N LEU A 36 9.97 -20.70 10.60
CA LEU A 36 9.09 -19.55 10.83
C LEU A 36 7.69 -19.76 10.23
N LEU A 37 7.62 -20.48 9.10
CA LEU A 37 6.38 -20.88 8.45
C LEU A 37 5.69 -22.04 9.19
N ASN A 38 6.48 -22.93 9.80
CA ASN A 38 6.00 -24.13 10.51
C ASN A 38 5.48 -23.85 11.93
N ASN A 39 5.81 -22.70 12.55
CA ASN A 39 5.18 -22.23 13.79
C ASN A 39 3.80 -21.60 13.52
N ALA A 40 3.01 -22.25 12.68
CA ALA A 40 1.66 -21.89 12.23
C ALA A 40 0.59 -21.92 13.34
N THR A 41 0.99 -21.77 14.60
CA THR A 41 0.07 -21.48 15.71
C THR A 41 -0.47 -20.04 15.67
N PHE A 42 0.21 -19.11 14.98
CA PHE A 42 -0.21 -17.70 14.93
C PHE A 42 -1.42 -17.44 14.01
N PHE A 43 -1.63 -18.27 12.97
CA PHE A 43 -2.67 -18.04 11.95
C PHE A 43 -3.78 -19.09 11.94
N ASN A 44 -3.89 -19.90 12.99
CA ASN A 44 -4.76 -21.05 13.01
C ASN A 44 -6.22 -20.63 12.74
N GLY A 45 -6.77 -21.03 11.59
CA GLY A 45 -8.12 -20.70 11.15
C GLY A 45 -8.25 -19.61 10.07
N ILE A 46 -7.19 -18.87 9.76
CA ILE A 46 -7.21 -17.83 8.70
C ILE A 46 -6.69 -18.39 7.36
N PHE A 47 -5.53 -19.04 7.38
CA PHE A 47 -4.93 -19.63 6.19
C PHE A 47 -5.22 -21.13 6.12
N GLN A 48 -5.52 -21.63 4.92
CA GLN A 48 -5.85 -23.05 4.72
C GLN A 48 -4.61 -23.94 4.75
N ASN A 49 -3.44 -23.43 4.35
CA ASN A 49 -2.19 -24.17 4.30
C ASN A 49 -0.97 -23.23 4.25
N VAL A 50 0.23 -23.80 4.40
CA VAL A 50 1.52 -23.05 4.36
C VAL A 50 1.78 -22.34 3.03
N GLU A 51 1.25 -22.85 1.92
CA GLU A 51 1.38 -22.24 0.60
C GLU A 51 0.60 -20.93 0.53
N SER A 52 -0.62 -20.89 1.07
CA SER A 52 -1.42 -19.66 1.14
C SER A 52 -0.76 -18.58 1.99
N VAL A 53 -0.05 -18.96 3.05
CA VAL A 53 0.76 -18.03 3.86
C VAL A 53 1.91 -17.45 3.04
N ALA A 54 2.64 -18.32 2.32
CA ALA A 54 3.76 -17.89 1.48
C ALA A 54 3.28 -16.96 0.35
N LEU A 55 2.19 -17.29 -0.33
CA LEU A 55 1.57 -16.46 -1.38
C LEU A 55 1.12 -15.10 -0.85
N PHE A 56 0.57 -15.06 0.36
CA PHE A 56 0.19 -13.81 1.00
C PHE A 56 1.39 -12.90 1.25
N PHE A 57 2.44 -13.41 1.91
CA PHE A 57 3.63 -12.61 2.22
C PHE A 57 4.40 -12.23 0.96
N ASP A 58 4.47 -13.13 -0.02
CA ASP A 58 5.02 -12.83 -1.34
C ASP A 58 4.26 -11.66 -1.95
N CYS A 59 2.93 -11.70 -2.00
CA CYS A 59 2.10 -10.64 -2.58
C CYS A 59 2.19 -9.32 -1.81
N LEU A 60 2.20 -9.41 -0.49
CA LEU A 60 2.31 -8.27 0.40
C LEU A 60 3.62 -7.49 0.12
N GLY A 61 4.77 -8.17 -0.04
CA GLY A 61 6.09 -7.55 -0.24
C GLY A 61 6.93 -7.50 1.05
N SER A 62 8.02 -6.72 1.08
CA SER A 62 8.90 -6.60 2.26
C SER A 62 9.02 -5.19 2.84
N HIS A 63 8.67 -4.16 2.07
CA HIS A 63 8.94 -2.77 2.43
C HIS A 63 7.66 -2.03 2.89
N PHE A 64 6.50 -2.28 2.25
CA PHE A 64 5.19 -1.75 2.64
C PHE A 64 5.14 -0.23 2.79
N THR A 65 5.98 0.50 2.05
CA THR A 65 6.22 1.92 2.32
C THR A 65 4.95 2.75 2.27
N TRP A 66 3.97 2.36 1.43
CA TRP A 66 2.71 3.07 1.24
C TRP A 66 1.52 2.49 2.02
N LEU A 67 1.71 1.43 2.80
CA LEU A 67 0.66 0.75 3.58
C LEU A 67 0.76 0.99 5.09
N GLN A 68 1.56 1.94 5.53
CA GLN A 68 1.81 2.21 6.95
C GLN A 68 0.53 2.41 7.77
N SER A 69 -0.52 3.02 7.18
CA SER A 69 -1.79 3.28 7.85
C SER A 69 -2.58 2.02 8.21
N ILE A 70 -2.34 0.91 7.50
CA ILE A 70 -3.06 -0.36 7.70
C ILE A 70 -2.17 -1.48 8.22
N PHE A 71 -0.85 -1.35 8.07
CA PHE A 71 0.12 -2.41 8.37
C PHE A 71 0.09 -2.87 9.83
N THR A 72 -0.24 -1.98 10.77
CA THR A 72 -0.35 -2.31 12.20
C THR A 72 -1.63 -3.08 12.56
N ASN A 73 -2.59 -3.18 11.64
CA ASN A 73 -3.83 -3.93 11.80
C ASN A 73 -3.83 -5.14 10.87
N PHE A 74 -3.43 -6.31 11.40
CA PHE A 74 -3.30 -7.51 10.59
C PHE A 74 -4.60 -7.94 9.87
N PRO A 75 -5.80 -7.96 10.50
CA PRO A 75 -7.05 -8.22 9.79
C PRO A 75 -7.31 -7.26 8.62
N ALA A 76 -7.09 -5.95 8.82
CA ALA A 76 -7.27 -4.97 7.76
C ALA A 76 -6.26 -5.16 6.61
N LEU A 77 -4.98 -5.39 6.95
CA LEU A 77 -3.92 -5.68 6.00
C LEU A 77 -4.22 -6.94 5.19
N LEU A 78 -4.62 -8.02 5.86
CA LEU A 78 -5.00 -9.28 5.25
C LEU A 78 -6.14 -9.09 4.25
N ASN A 79 -7.22 -8.44 4.68
CA ASN A 79 -8.36 -8.14 3.84
C ASN A 79 -7.98 -7.26 2.64
N PHE A 80 -7.15 -6.23 2.85
CA PHE A 80 -6.69 -5.35 1.78
C PHE A 80 -5.88 -6.09 0.71
N VAL A 81 -4.84 -6.84 1.11
CA VAL A 81 -3.99 -7.62 0.18
C VAL A 81 -4.82 -8.60 -0.62
N ASN A 82 -5.70 -9.35 0.06
CA ASN A 82 -6.54 -10.36 -0.60
C ASN A 82 -7.54 -9.74 -1.58
N LYS A 83 -8.24 -8.66 -1.18
CA LYS A 83 -9.19 -7.97 -2.06
C LYS A 83 -8.50 -7.30 -3.24
N MET A 84 -7.35 -6.64 -3.01
CA MET A 84 -6.56 -6.03 -4.07
C MET A 84 -6.15 -7.09 -5.10
N LYS A 85 -5.55 -8.20 -4.65
CA LYS A 85 -5.16 -9.29 -5.54
C LYS A 85 -6.33 -9.90 -6.29
N CYS A 86 -7.47 -10.10 -5.61
CA CYS A 86 -8.67 -10.67 -6.19
C CYS A 86 -9.26 -9.78 -7.29
N ILE A 87 -9.38 -8.47 -7.06
CA ILE A 87 -10.11 -7.55 -7.94
C ILE A 87 -9.23 -7.04 -9.08
N THR A 88 -7.97 -6.69 -8.77
CA THR A 88 -7.08 -6.03 -9.74
C THR A 88 -6.06 -6.98 -10.35
N GLY A 89 -5.82 -8.14 -9.71
CA GLY A 89 -4.73 -9.04 -10.08
C GLY A 89 -3.36 -8.57 -9.59
N TYR A 90 -3.24 -7.35 -9.07
CA TYR A 90 -1.99 -6.79 -8.56
C TYR A 90 -1.82 -7.03 -7.06
N CYS A 91 -0.57 -7.01 -6.64
CA CYS A 91 -0.12 -7.18 -5.28
C CYS A 91 0.41 -5.85 -4.73
N PRO A 92 0.34 -5.58 -3.41
CA PRO A 92 0.88 -4.33 -2.89
C PRO A 92 2.35 -4.07 -3.21
N ARG A 93 3.17 -5.14 -3.26
CA ARG A 93 4.57 -5.06 -3.70
C ARG A 93 4.75 -4.46 -5.10
N ASP A 94 3.76 -4.59 -5.98
CA ASP A 94 3.85 -4.16 -7.38
C ASP A 94 3.82 -2.62 -7.46
N PHE A 95 3.39 -1.95 -6.39
CA PHE A 95 3.36 -0.50 -6.23
C PHE A 95 4.37 0.00 -5.19
N GLU A 96 5.32 -0.82 -4.79
CA GLU A 96 6.37 -0.41 -3.85
C GLU A 96 7.23 0.71 -4.46
N ASP A 97 7.31 1.85 -3.76
CA ASP A 97 7.99 3.07 -4.22
C ASP A 97 7.52 3.62 -5.59
N TYR A 98 6.31 3.23 -6.02
CA TYR A 98 5.74 3.65 -7.30
C TYR A 98 5.21 5.09 -7.26
N GLY A 99 5.47 5.84 -8.33
CA GLY A 99 4.95 7.19 -8.51
C GLY A 99 5.32 8.15 -7.37
N CYS A 100 4.41 9.06 -7.07
CA CYS A 100 4.55 10.11 -6.07
C CYS A 100 3.87 9.75 -4.73
N SER A 101 2.94 8.79 -4.73
CA SER A 101 2.03 8.54 -3.60
C SER A 101 2.15 7.11 -3.04
N CYS A 102 2.47 6.12 -3.88
CA CYS A 102 2.71 4.73 -3.45
C CYS A 102 4.13 4.53 -2.87
N ARG A 103 4.52 5.37 -1.90
CA ARG A 103 5.84 5.35 -1.25
C ARG A 103 5.75 5.75 0.21
N PHE A 104 6.88 5.88 0.91
CA PHE A 104 6.90 6.20 2.34
C PHE A 104 6.28 7.58 2.63
N GLU A 105 6.76 8.62 1.94
CA GLU A 105 6.25 9.98 2.02
C GLU A 105 5.57 10.35 0.70
N MET A 106 4.34 10.89 0.74
CA MET A 106 3.73 11.42 -0.48
C MET A 106 4.48 12.67 -0.93
N GLU A 107 4.95 12.66 -2.17
CA GLU A 107 5.68 13.75 -2.78
C GLU A 107 4.82 14.34 -3.91
N GLY A 108 4.49 15.62 -3.91
CA GLY A 108 3.78 16.23 -5.05
C GLY A 108 2.39 15.63 -5.39
N LEU A 109 2.03 15.68 -6.67
CA LEU A 109 0.73 15.23 -7.19
C LEU A 109 0.86 13.85 -7.87
N PRO A 110 -0.20 13.04 -7.90
CA PRO A 110 -0.17 11.74 -8.55
C PRO A 110 0.25 11.82 -10.03
N VAL A 111 1.11 10.90 -10.46
CA VAL A 111 1.66 10.89 -11.83
C VAL A 111 0.74 10.21 -12.84
N ASP A 112 -0.11 9.29 -12.39
CA ASP A 112 -1.08 8.56 -13.20
C ASP A 112 -2.29 8.06 -12.37
N GLU A 113 -3.19 7.29 -12.99
CA GLU A 113 -4.39 6.77 -12.33
C GLU A 113 -4.08 5.79 -11.19
N ALA A 114 -3.02 4.98 -11.32
CA ALA A 114 -2.64 4.01 -10.30
C ALA A 114 -2.06 4.71 -9.06
N ASP A 115 -1.18 5.69 -9.29
CA ASP A 115 -0.63 6.54 -8.24
C ASP A 115 -1.73 7.35 -7.54
N ASN A 116 -2.74 7.81 -8.29
CA ASN A 116 -3.90 8.48 -7.70
C ASN A 116 -4.70 7.54 -6.77
N CYS A 117 -4.75 6.24 -7.03
CA CYS A 117 -5.38 5.30 -6.10
C CYS A 117 -4.64 5.25 -4.76
N CYS A 118 -3.30 5.23 -4.76
CA CYS A 118 -2.50 5.31 -3.54
C CYS A 118 -2.71 6.64 -2.81
N PHE A 119 -2.74 7.75 -3.55
CA PHE A 119 -3.02 9.07 -2.98
C PHE A 119 -4.37 9.12 -2.26
N GLN A 120 -5.44 8.71 -2.92
CA GLN A 120 -6.78 8.71 -2.31
C GLN A 120 -6.87 7.73 -1.14
N HIS A 121 -6.23 6.56 -1.24
CA HIS A 121 -6.19 5.57 -0.17
C HIS A 121 -5.53 6.14 1.09
N ARG A 122 -4.36 6.78 0.94
CA ARG A 122 -3.64 7.38 2.07
C ARG A 122 -4.40 8.54 2.69
N LYS A 123 -4.95 9.44 1.86
CA LYS A 123 -5.75 10.57 2.32
C LYS A 123 -6.99 10.11 3.11
N CYS A 124 -7.64 9.03 2.68
CA CYS A 124 -8.77 8.44 3.40
C CYS A 124 -8.38 8.02 4.83
N TYR A 125 -7.20 7.42 5.02
CA TYR A 125 -6.71 7.06 6.35
C TYR A 125 -6.29 8.25 7.19
N GLU A 126 -5.62 9.24 6.58
CA GLU A 126 -5.26 10.48 7.26
C GLU A 126 -6.51 11.19 7.78
N GLU A 127 -7.53 11.36 6.94
CA GLU A 127 -8.83 11.94 7.32
C GLU A 127 -9.55 11.11 8.39
N ALA A 128 -9.54 9.78 8.28
CA ALA A 128 -10.12 8.90 9.31
C ALA A 128 -9.42 9.07 10.66
N MET A 129 -8.09 9.18 10.68
CA MET A 129 -7.32 9.43 11.90
C MET A 129 -7.63 10.81 12.49
N GLU A 130 -7.78 11.86 11.66
CA GLU A 130 -8.17 13.20 12.12
C GLU A 130 -9.57 13.23 12.74
N MET A 131 -10.46 12.33 12.31
CA MET A 131 -11.80 12.15 12.89
C MET A 131 -11.84 11.21 14.10
N ASP A 132 -10.69 10.80 14.65
CA ASP A 132 -10.56 9.79 15.72
C ASP A 132 -11.26 8.47 15.37
N CYS A 133 -11.37 8.14 14.09
CA CYS A 133 -11.92 6.86 13.64
C CYS A 133 -10.88 5.76 13.85
N THR A 134 -11.20 4.83 14.75
CA THR A 134 -10.36 3.66 15.01
C THR A 134 -10.94 2.42 14.36
N TRP A 135 -10.06 1.47 14.07
CA TRP A 135 -10.44 0.18 13.55
C TRP A 135 -11.30 -0.60 14.55
N ASP A 136 -12.50 -1.01 14.12
CA ASP A 136 -13.33 -1.95 14.87
C ASP A 136 -13.05 -3.38 14.38
N PRO A 137 -12.36 -4.24 15.16
CA PRO A 137 -12.04 -5.60 14.75
C PRO A 137 -13.28 -6.45 14.44
N SER A 138 -14.45 -6.11 15.02
CA SER A 138 -15.69 -6.85 14.79
C SER A 138 -16.31 -6.58 13.41
N LYS A 139 -15.89 -5.50 12.74
CA LYS A 139 -16.38 -5.10 11.41
C LYS A 139 -15.45 -5.53 10.29
N ILE A 140 -14.27 -6.05 10.60
CA ILE A 140 -13.31 -6.49 9.59
C ILE A 140 -13.62 -7.94 9.23
N SER A 141 -14.09 -8.14 8.00
CA SER A 141 -14.26 -9.50 7.47
C SER A 141 -12.91 -10.19 7.38
N THR A 142 -12.86 -11.41 7.90
CA THR A 142 -11.73 -12.34 7.73
C THR A 142 -11.98 -13.35 6.61
N ASP A 143 -13.09 -13.20 5.88
CA ASP A 143 -13.36 -14.04 4.72
C ASP A 143 -12.42 -13.65 3.56
N ILE A 144 -11.53 -14.58 3.24
CA ILE A 144 -10.55 -14.48 2.16
C ILE A 144 -11.15 -15.03 0.85
N SER A 145 -12.42 -15.43 0.83
CA SER A 145 -13.07 -15.87 -0.39
C SER A 145 -13.05 -14.76 -1.44
N CYS A 146 -12.44 -15.05 -2.59
CA CYS A 146 -12.42 -14.15 -3.74
C CYS A 146 -13.75 -14.28 -4.48
N SER A 147 -14.81 -13.75 -3.87
CA SER A 147 -16.06 -13.50 -4.57
C SER A 147 -15.96 -12.10 -5.18
N THR A 148 -16.28 -11.96 -6.47
CA THR A 148 -16.54 -10.67 -7.13
C THR A 148 -17.84 -10.05 -6.62
N GLU A 149 -18.07 -10.09 -5.31
CA GLU A 149 -19.13 -9.34 -4.68
C GLU A 149 -18.73 -7.86 -4.69
N ASN A 150 -19.71 -7.00 -5.02
CA ASN A 150 -19.56 -5.56 -4.87
C ASN A 150 -19.00 -5.29 -3.46
N LEU A 151 -17.90 -4.54 -3.34
CA LEU A 151 -17.44 -4.07 -2.03
C LEU A 151 -18.60 -3.34 -1.36
N THR A 152 -19.19 -3.96 -0.36
CA THR A 152 -20.19 -3.37 0.52
C THR A 152 -19.48 -2.84 1.75
N CYS A 153 -19.73 -1.58 2.06
CA CYS A 153 -19.25 -0.90 3.27
C CYS A 153 -20.28 -1.04 4.40
#